data_AF-A0A8E2D2W4-F1
#
_entry.id   AF-A0A8E2D2W4-F1
#
_cell.length_a   1.000
_cell.length_b   1.000
_cell.length_c   1.000
_cell.angle_alpha   90.00
_cell.angle_beta   90.00
_cell.angle_gamma   90.00
#
_symmetry.space_group_name_H-M   'P 1'
#
loop_
_entity.id
_entity.type
_entity.pdbx_description
1 polymer ?
#
loop_
_entity_poly.entity_id
_entity_poly.type
_entity_poly.pdbx_seq_one_letter_code
_entity_poly.pdbx_strand_id
1 'polypeptide(L)'
;MSNFKLKYLDSLLESGYIRVPRKVLNDLYGSNALEQLLANVYLFLFSRSYFATGTVIRDNKQFTCHRGEVICSQEEIAAIFGLSVWKVRDVLNRLKERYLIEVENKMGISHIGILYYDSIAGKPRQKDAMEGKSDKKRQKERETEASDTTFSLKGHILDFMSND
;
A
#
# COMPACT_ATOMS: atom_id res chain seq x y z
N MET A 1 -9.32 34.52 6.61
CA MET A 1 -8.15 33.62 6.45
C MET A 1 -8.64 32.19 6.67
N SER A 2 -8.76 31.39 5.62
CA SER A 2 -9.16 29.97 5.77
C SER A 2 -8.06 29.24 6.53
N ASN A 3 -8.42 28.54 7.60
CA ASN A 3 -7.48 27.86 8.50
C ASN A 3 -6.79 26.72 7.75
N PHE A 4 -5.61 27.00 7.14
CA PHE A 4 -4.86 26.05 6.30
C PHE A 4 -4.61 24.70 6.98
N LYS A 5 -4.52 24.69 8.32
CA LYS A 5 -4.26 23.50 9.12
C LYS A 5 -5.41 22.48 9.11
N LEU A 6 -6.66 22.94 8.95
CA LEU A 6 -7.83 22.05 8.88
C LEU A 6 -7.92 21.35 7.50
N LYS A 7 -7.55 22.05 6.42
CA LYS A 7 -7.63 21.49 5.04
C LYS A 7 -6.78 20.24 4.82
N TYR A 8 -5.58 20.16 5.41
CA TYR A 8 -4.73 18.96 5.29
C TYR A 8 -5.32 17.79 6.07
N LEU A 9 -5.83 18.02 7.28
CA LEU A 9 -6.46 16.99 8.10
C LEU A 9 -7.71 16.43 7.39
N ASP A 10 -8.56 17.30 6.84
CA ASP A 10 -9.75 16.88 6.09
C ASP A 10 -9.35 16.01 4.89
N SER A 11 -8.39 16.46 4.08
CA SER A 11 -7.87 15.68 2.95
C SER A 11 -7.25 14.34 3.37
N LEU A 12 -6.54 14.30 4.50
CA LEU A 12 -5.95 13.08 5.03
C LEU A 12 -7.03 12.07 5.47
N LEU A 13 -8.07 12.53 6.16
CA LEU A 13 -9.16 11.69 6.64
C LEU A 13 -10.08 11.20 5.51
N GLU A 14 -10.22 11.98 4.44
CA GLU A 14 -10.94 11.59 3.22
C GLU A 14 -10.12 10.65 2.33
N SER A 15 -8.80 10.61 2.51
CA SER A 15 -7.92 9.76 1.71
C SER A 15 -8.03 8.28 2.10
N GLY A 16 -7.98 7.41 1.10
CA GLY A 16 -7.81 5.98 1.34
C GLY A 16 -6.46 5.67 1.96
N TYR A 17 -6.39 4.67 2.83
CA TYR A 17 -5.15 4.16 3.39
C TYR A 17 -4.83 2.78 2.83
N ILE A 18 -3.54 2.45 2.81
CA ILE A 18 -3.04 1.14 2.44
C ILE A 18 -2.56 0.38 3.69
N ARG A 19 -2.73 -0.94 3.69
CA ARG A 19 -2.12 -1.81 4.69
C ARG A 19 -0.69 -2.11 4.26
N VAL A 20 0.26 -1.88 5.15
CA VAL A 20 1.68 -2.11 4.89
C VAL A 20 2.23 -3.13 5.88
N PRO A 21 2.87 -4.22 5.43
CA PRO A 21 3.55 -5.14 6.33
C PRO A 21 4.65 -4.45 7.14
N ARG A 22 4.74 -4.71 8.45
CA ARG A 22 5.76 -4.11 9.33
C ARG A 22 7.19 -4.34 8.84
N LYS A 23 7.47 -5.49 8.20
CA LYS A 23 8.77 -5.77 7.60
C LYS A 23 9.20 -4.70 6.58
N VAL A 24 8.27 -4.24 5.73
CA VAL A 24 8.53 -3.20 4.73
C VAL A 24 8.84 -1.87 5.41
N LEU A 25 8.12 -1.52 6.49
CA LEU A 25 8.40 -0.30 7.27
C LEU A 25 9.75 -0.40 8.00
N ASN A 26 10.09 -1.55 8.54
CA ASN A 26 11.38 -1.76 9.20
C ASN A 26 12.55 -1.63 8.20
N ASP A 27 12.38 -2.10 6.97
CA ASP A 27 13.38 -1.92 5.91
C ASP A 27 13.47 -0.46 5.47
N LEU A 28 12.32 0.22 5.37
CA LEU A 28 12.22 1.63 4.99
C LEU A 28 12.91 2.56 6.01
N TYR A 29 12.72 2.30 7.30
CA TYR A 29 13.28 3.12 8.39
C TYR A 29 14.57 2.54 8.98
N GLY A 30 15.10 1.47 8.38
CA GLY A 30 16.38 0.86 8.75
C GLY A 30 17.58 1.71 8.31
N SER A 31 18.79 1.16 8.44
CA SER A 31 20.04 1.84 8.03
C SER A 31 20.65 1.30 6.73
N ASN A 32 20.14 0.19 6.20
CA ASN A 32 20.65 -0.39 4.96
C ASN A 32 20.04 0.31 3.74
N ALA A 33 20.85 1.10 3.03
CA ALA A 33 20.42 1.89 1.88
C ALA A 33 19.78 1.06 0.76
N LEU A 34 20.23 -0.18 0.54
CA LEU A 34 19.63 -1.06 -0.46
C LEU A 34 18.23 -1.50 -0.02
N GLU A 35 18.07 -1.92 1.23
CA GLU A 35 16.76 -2.35 1.76
C GLU A 35 15.77 -1.18 1.79
N GLN A 36 16.23 0.02 2.17
CA GLN A 36 15.42 1.24 2.09
C GLN A 36 14.95 1.51 0.66
N LEU A 37 15.84 1.36 -0.33
CA LEU A 37 15.49 1.56 -1.74
C LEU A 37 14.46 0.53 -2.22
N LEU A 38 14.67 -0.74 -1.90
CA LEU A 38 13.74 -1.82 -2.25
C LEU A 38 12.36 -1.58 -1.60
N ALA A 39 12.32 -1.18 -0.33
CA ALA A 39 11.08 -0.87 0.38
C ALA A 39 10.35 0.34 -0.22
N ASN A 40 11.09 1.40 -0.55
CA ASN A 40 10.53 2.60 -1.20
C ASN A 40 9.90 2.27 -2.56
N VAL A 41 10.61 1.54 -3.43
CA VAL A 41 10.10 1.15 -4.74
C VAL A 41 8.90 0.20 -4.59
N TYR A 42 8.97 -0.76 -3.68
CA TYR A 42 7.84 -1.66 -3.41
C TYR A 42 6.59 -0.90 -2.93
N LEU A 43 6.73 0.04 -1.99
CA LEU A 43 5.62 0.86 -1.49
C LEU A 43 5.03 1.76 -2.57
N PHE A 44 5.87 2.32 -3.44
CA PHE A 44 5.39 3.06 -4.60
C PHE A 44 4.54 2.18 -5.51
N LEU A 45 5.03 1.01 -5.91
CA LEU A 45 4.29 0.07 -6.74
C LEU A 45 2.99 -0.38 -6.05
N PHE A 46 3.05 -0.70 -4.76
CA PHE A 46 1.91 -1.14 -3.97
C PHE A 46 0.83 -0.06 -3.85
N SER A 47 1.21 1.18 -3.53
CA SER A 47 0.27 2.31 -3.40
C SER A 47 -0.39 2.69 -4.72
N ARG A 48 0.26 2.37 -5.85
CA ARG A 48 -0.24 2.65 -7.20
C ARG A 48 -0.97 1.47 -7.84
N SER A 49 -0.92 0.29 -7.21
CA SER A 49 -1.60 -0.89 -7.71
C SER A 49 -3.11 -0.72 -7.73
N TYR A 50 -3.77 -1.30 -8.73
CA TYR A 50 -5.20 -1.17 -8.89
C TYR A 50 -5.94 -1.95 -7.80
N PHE A 51 -6.87 -1.28 -7.10
CA PHE A 51 -7.75 -1.94 -6.14
C PHE A 51 -8.87 -2.76 -6.81
N ALA A 52 -9.07 -2.66 -8.11
CA ALA A 52 -10.06 -3.46 -8.82
C ALA A 52 -9.59 -3.71 -10.24
N THR A 53 -9.99 -4.85 -10.81
CA THR A 53 -9.75 -5.12 -12.22
C THR A 53 -10.54 -4.13 -13.06
N GLY A 54 -9.88 -3.54 -14.05
CA GLY A 54 -10.48 -2.52 -14.90
C GLY A 54 -9.68 -2.30 -16.17
N THR A 55 -10.07 -1.25 -16.88
CA THR A 55 -9.45 -0.88 -18.15
C THR A 55 -8.79 0.48 -18.01
N VAL A 56 -7.55 0.60 -18.49
CA VAL A 56 -6.79 1.85 -18.49
C VAL A 56 -6.33 2.15 -19.90
N ILE A 57 -6.41 3.43 -20.28
CA ILE A 57 -5.89 3.92 -21.55
C ILE A 57 -4.53 4.56 -21.28
N ARG A 58 -3.51 4.06 -21.96
CA ARG A 58 -2.12 4.54 -21.92
C ARG A 58 -1.61 4.65 -23.35
N ASP A 59 -1.09 5.81 -23.74
CA ASP A 59 -0.54 6.05 -25.08
C ASP A 59 -1.49 5.62 -26.22
N ASN A 60 -2.77 5.98 -26.09
CA ASN A 60 -3.88 5.58 -26.98
C ASN A 60 -4.09 4.06 -27.13
N LYS A 61 -3.51 3.25 -26.24
CA LYS A 61 -3.71 1.81 -26.16
C LYS A 61 -4.52 1.46 -24.92
N GLN A 62 -5.43 0.51 -25.08
CA GLN A 62 -6.29 0.02 -24.01
C GLN A 62 -5.64 -1.21 -23.37
N PHE A 63 -5.47 -1.17 -22.05
CA PHE A 63 -4.92 -2.26 -21.26
C PHE A 63 -5.94 -2.72 -20.22
N THR A 64 -6.10 -4.04 -20.11
CA THR A 64 -6.73 -4.65 -18.94
C THR A 64 -5.72 -4.66 -17.81
N CYS A 65 -6.11 -4.10 -16.67
CA CYS A 65 -5.32 -4.09 -15.44
C CYS A 65 -6.05 -4.94 -14.42
N HIS A 66 -5.38 -5.92 -13.86
CA HIS A 66 -5.94 -6.73 -12.79
C HIS A 66 -5.74 -6.07 -11.43
N ARG A 67 -6.60 -6.43 -10.48
CA ARG A 67 -6.41 -6.02 -9.09
C ARG A 67 -5.02 -6.46 -8.59
N GLY A 68 -4.29 -5.54 -7.96
CA GLY A 68 -2.93 -5.76 -7.49
C GLY A 68 -1.85 -5.55 -8.56
N GLU A 69 -2.21 -5.24 -9.80
CA GLU A 69 -1.24 -4.84 -10.83
C GLU A 69 -0.99 -3.34 -10.82
N VAL A 70 0.17 -2.93 -11.31
CA VAL A 70 0.48 -1.55 -11.70
C VAL A 70 1.06 -1.54 -13.11
N ILE A 71 0.59 -0.59 -13.91
CA ILE A 71 1.12 -0.34 -15.25
C ILE A 71 2.06 0.86 -15.16
N CYS A 72 3.35 0.61 -15.31
CA CYS A 72 4.38 1.64 -15.18
C CYS A 72 5.61 1.27 -16.01
N SER A 73 6.27 2.26 -16.61
CA SER A 73 7.52 2.04 -17.34
C SER A 73 8.73 2.11 -16.40
N GLN A 74 9.86 1.51 -16.78
CA GLN A 74 11.08 1.58 -15.96
C GLN A 74 11.66 3.01 -15.93
N GLU A 75 11.42 3.78 -16.98
CA GLU A 75 11.79 5.19 -17.10
C GLU A 75 11.00 6.06 -16.13
N GLU A 76 9.72 5.76 -15.90
CA GLU A 76 8.90 6.45 -14.92
C GLU A 76 9.40 6.20 -13.49
N ILE A 77 9.70 4.95 -13.16
CA ILE A 77 10.29 4.60 -11.86
C ILE A 77 11.65 5.28 -11.70
N ALA A 78 12.48 5.28 -12.75
CA ALA A 78 13.78 5.93 -12.76
C ALA A 78 13.67 7.43 -12.46
N ALA A 79 12.72 8.12 -13.10
CA ALA A 79 12.48 9.53 -12.89
C ALA A 79 11.99 9.85 -11.46
N ILE A 80 11.10 9.02 -10.90
CA ILE A 80 10.55 9.22 -9.55
C ILE A 80 11.61 9.06 -8.46
N PHE A 81 12.51 8.08 -8.62
CA PHE A 81 13.53 7.76 -7.61
C PHE A 81 14.91 8.35 -7.91
N GLY A 82 15.06 9.11 -9.00
CA GLY A 82 16.35 9.67 -9.42
C GLY A 82 17.40 8.59 -9.74
N LEU A 83 16.97 7.47 -10.33
CA LEU A 83 17.82 6.32 -10.63
C LEU A 83 18.14 6.22 -12.12
N SER A 84 19.17 5.46 -12.47
CA SER A 84 19.31 4.98 -13.84
C SER A 84 18.32 3.83 -14.11
N VAL A 85 17.89 3.69 -15.37
CA VAL A 85 17.01 2.58 -15.80
C VAL A 85 17.63 1.22 -15.48
N TRP A 86 18.96 1.09 -15.59
CA TRP A 86 19.67 -0.12 -15.20
C TRP A 86 19.53 -0.45 -13.71
N LYS A 87 19.56 0.58 -12.85
CA LYS A 87 19.39 0.40 -11.40
C LYS A 87 17.95 0.06 -11.05
N VAL A 88 16.97 0.64 -11.74
CA VAL A 88 15.56 0.24 -11.64
C VAL A 88 15.41 -1.24 -11.99
N ARG A 89 16.02 -1.69 -13.08
CA ARG A 89 15.98 -3.10 -13.48
C ARG A 89 16.58 -4.03 -12.41
N ASP A 90 17.72 -3.67 -11.82
CA ASP A 90 18.32 -4.41 -10.68
C ASP A 90 17.36 -4.45 -9.48
N VAL A 91 16.73 -3.33 -9.12
CA VAL A 91 15.74 -3.27 -8.04
C VAL A 91 14.53 -4.16 -8.32
N LEU A 92 13.94 -4.08 -9.52
CA LEU A 92 12.79 -4.91 -9.88
C LEU A 92 13.14 -6.40 -9.88
N ASN A 93 14.34 -6.77 -10.36
CA ASN A 93 14.81 -8.14 -10.32
C ASN A 93 14.96 -8.64 -8.87
N ARG A 94 15.52 -7.85 -7.96
CA ARG A 94 15.64 -8.21 -6.54
C ARG A 94 14.28 -8.36 -5.86
N LEU A 95 13.32 -7.50 -6.18
CA LEU A 95 11.95 -7.64 -5.67
C LEU A 95 11.28 -8.91 -6.21
N LYS A 96 11.53 -9.26 -7.47
CA LYS A 96 11.05 -10.50 -8.10
C LYS A 96 11.67 -11.74 -7.47
N GLU A 97 13.00 -11.74 -7.26
CA GLU A 97 13.73 -12.83 -6.59
C GLU A 97 13.25 -13.06 -5.14
N ARG A 98 12.71 -12.02 -4.50
CA ARG A 98 12.10 -12.09 -3.15
C ARG A 98 10.62 -12.47 -3.17
N TYR A 99 10.06 -12.81 -4.32
CA TYR A 99 8.64 -13.15 -4.49
C TYR A 99 7.69 -12.04 -4.00
N LEU A 100 8.10 -10.78 -4.14
CA LEU A 100 7.26 -9.62 -3.80
C LEU A 100 6.46 -9.12 -4.99
N ILE A 101 7.01 -9.27 -6.20
CA ILE A 101 6.39 -8.84 -7.44
C ILE A 101 6.61 -9.86 -8.56
N GLU A 102 5.76 -9.78 -9.56
CA GLU A 102 5.99 -10.33 -10.90
C GLU A 102 6.06 -9.19 -11.92
N VAL A 103 6.81 -9.39 -13.00
CA VAL A 103 6.99 -8.38 -14.05
C VAL A 103 6.77 -9.05 -15.39
N GLU A 104 5.76 -8.60 -16.11
CA GLU A 104 5.49 -8.94 -17.51
C GLU A 104 5.67 -7.69 -18.38
N ASN A 105 6.33 -7.84 -19.53
CA ASN A 105 6.38 -6.74 -20.50
C ASN A 105 5.39 -7.02 -21.63
N LYS A 106 4.42 -6.13 -21.81
CA LYS A 106 3.43 -6.19 -22.89
C LYS A 106 3.52 -4.91 -23.70
N MET A 107 3.88 -5.04 -24.98
CA MET A 107 3.95 -3.92 -25.92
C MET A 107 4.85 -2.75 -25.46
N GLY A 108 5.95 -3.05 -24.75
CA GLY A 108 6.90 -2.05 -24.26
C GLY A 108 6.55 -1.46 -22.88
N ILE A 109 5.42 -1.84 -22.30
CA ILE A 109 4.97 -1.36 -20.99
C ILE A 109 5.08 -2.50 -19.97
N SER A 110 5.59 -2.21 -18.78
CA SER A 110 5.71 -3.21 -17.72
C SER A 110 4.40 -3.29 -16.94
N HIS A 111 3.81 -4.49 -16.95
CA HIS A 111 2.76 -4.91 -16.04
C HIS A 111 3.43 -5.54 -14.83
N ILE A 112 3.35 -4.85 -13.69
CA ILE A 112 3.98 -5.30 -12.46
C ILE A 112 2.87 -5.75 -11.51
N GLY A 113 2.79 -7.05 -11.26
CA GLY A 113 1.84 -7.62 -10.29
C GLY A 113 2.45 -7.65 -8.89
N ILE A 114 1.72 -7.19 -7.88
CA ILE A 114 2.11 -7.41 -6.48
C ILE A 114 1.71 -8.83 -6.08
N LEU A 115 2.70 -9.66 -5.76
CA LEU A 115 2.43 -11.01 -5.29
C LEU A 115 1.78 -10.96 -3.90
N TYR A 116 0.81 -11.83 -3.67
CA TYR A 116 0.01 -11.90 -2.45
C TYR A 116 -0.75 -10.60 -2.11
N TYR A 117 -1.06 -9.75 -3.09
CA TYR A 117 -1.76 -8.48 -2.89
C TYR A 117 -3.01 -8.60 -2.02
N ASP A 118 -3.91 -9.54 -2.31
CA ASP A 118 -5.14 -9.73 -1.54
C ASP A 118 -4.91 -10.17 -0.09
N SER A 119 -3.80 -10.84 0.20
CA SER A 119 -3.42 -11.20 1.57
C SER A 119 -2.96 -9.98 2.36
N ILE A 120 -2.36 -8.98 1.69
CA ILE A 120 -1.83 -7.76 2.30
C ILE A 120 -2.91 -6.67 2.37
N ALA A 121 -3.50 -6.32 1.22
CA ALA A 121 -4.52 -5.28 1.08
C ALA A 121 -5.90 -5.71 1.59
N GLY A 122 -6.12 -7.01 1.80
CA GLY A 122 -7.42 -7.60 2.09
C GLY A 122 -8.20 -7.90 0.80
N LYS A 123 -9.22 -8.76 0.89
CA LYS A 123 -10.09 -9.09 -0.24
C LYS A 123 -10.96 -7.89 -0.64
N PRO A 124 -11.29 -7.73 -1.93
CA PRO A 124 -12.27 -6.72 -2.34
C PRO A 124 -13.59 -6.97 -1.60
N ARG A 125 -14.25 -5.90 -1.16
CA ARG A 125 -15.61 -6.01 -0.61
C ARG A 125 -16.49 -6.55 -1.74
N GLN A 126 -17.05 -7.74 -1.57
CA GLN A 126 -18.08 -8.25 -2.46
C GLN A 126 -19.25 -7.27 -2.41
N LYS A 127 -19.49 -6.54 -3.50
CA LYS A 127 -20.80 -5.95 -3.76
C LYS A 127 -21.64 -7.11 -4.26
N ASP A 128 -22.29 -7.81 -3.34
CA ASP A 128 -23.64 -8.38 -3.49
C ASP A 128 -24.02 -9.20 -2.24
N ALA A 129 -25.26 -8.96 -1.78
CA ALA A 129 -25.97 -9.56 -0.64
C ALA A 129 -25.60 -9.07 0.78
N MET A 130 -26.17 -7.92 1.19
CA MET A 130 -26.99 -7.80 2.42
C MET A 130 -27.47 -6.34 2.59
N GLU A 131 -28.53 -5.98 1.86
CA GLU A 131 -29.53 -5.08 2.44
C GLU A 131 -30.11 -5.79 3.68
N GLY A 132 -30.06 -5.15 4.84
CA GLY A 132 -31.00 -5.41 5.94
C GLY A 132 -30.56 -6.17 7.20
N LYS A 133 -29.27 -6.49 7.43
CA LYS A 133 -28.85 -7.14 8.71
C LYS A 133 -27.59 -6.56 9.38
N SER A 134 -27.10 -5.39 8.99
CA SER A 134 -25.79 -4.87 9.43
C SER A 134 -25.73 -4.29 10.84
N ASP A 135 -26.84 -3.89 11.45
CA ASP A 135 -26.75 -2.97 12.61
C ASP A 135 -26.77 -3.67 13.97
N LYS A 136 -27.33 -4.89 14.08
CA LYS A 136 -27.33 -5.62 15.37
C LYS A 136 -26.12 -6.52 15.60
N LYS A 137 -25.44 -6.99 14.55
CA LYS A 137 -24.24 -7.85 14.71
C LYS A 137 -22.99 -7.04 15.05
N ARG A 138 -22.92 -5.79 14.59
CA ARG A 138 -21.79 -4.86 14.80
C ARG A 138 -21.59 -4.38 16.24
N GLN A 139 -22.63 -4.36 17.09
CA GLN A 139 -22.47 -3.98 18.50
C GLN A 139 -21.91 -5.12 19.34
N LYS A 140 -22.36 -6.37 19.12
CA LYS A 140 -21.95 -7.51 19.93
C LYS A 140 -20.49 -7.94 19.71
N GLU A 141 -19.95 -7.77 18.50
CA GLU A 141 -18.54 -8.09 18.21
C GLU A 141 -17.56 -7.03 18.77
N ARG A 142 -17.95 -5.74 18.81
CA ARG A 142 -17.11 -4.67 19.38
C ARG A 142 -16.97 -4.75 20.90
N GLU A 143 -17.99 -5.21 21.62
CA GLU A 143 -17.92 -5.38 23.08
C GLU A 143 -16.98 -6.52 23.47
N THR A 144 -16.91 -7.59 22.69
CA THR A 144 -16.01 -8.74 22.96
C THR A 144 -14.56 -8.48 22.55
N GLU A 145 -14.29 -7.69 21.51
CA GLU A 145 -12.90 -7.36 21.11
C GLU A 145 -12.29 -6.25 21.99
N ALA A 146 -13.09 -5.31 22.48
CA ALA A 146 -12.61 -4.22 23.33
C ALA A 146 -12.21 -4.69 24.75
N SER A 147 -12.79 -5.79 25.26
CA SER A 147 -12.37 -6.36 26.56
C SER A 147 -11.00 -7.03 26.50
N ASP A 148 -10.64 -7.60 25.36
CA ASP A 148 -9.46 -8.48 25.23
C ASP A 148 -8.21 -7.75 24.73
N THR A 149 -8.32 -6.50 24.27
CA THR A 149 -7.18 -5.67 23.87
C THR A 149 -7.02 -4.44 24.76
N THR A 150 -6.88 -4.63 26.07
CA THR A 150 -6.35 -3.56 26.93
C THR A 150 -4.82 -3.61 26.88
N PHE A 151 -4.23 -2.84 25.96
CA PHE A 151 -2.77 -2.69 25.90
C PHE A 151 -2.31 -1.84 27.08
N SER A 152 -1.66 -2.46 28.08
CA SER A 152 -1.10 -1.72 29.21
C SER A 152 0.08 -0.86 28.74
N LEU A 153 0.00 0.45 28.93
CA LEU A 153 1.09 1.39 28.64
C LEU A 153 2.15 1.44 29.75
N LYS A 154 2.00 0.63 30.81
CA LYS A 154 2.87 0.68 31.99
C LYS A 154 4.32 0.33 31.59
N GLY A 155 5.20 1.32 31.64
CA GLY A 155 6.62 1.18 31.23
C GLY A 155 6.89 1.41 29.74
N HIS A 156 5.92 1.89 28.96
CA HIS A 156 6.11 2.30 27.56
C HIS A 156 6.70 3.72 27.50
N ILE A 157 7.45 4.08 26.45
CA ILE A 157 8.10 5.41 26.35
C ILE A 157 7.09 6.59 26.36
N LEU A 158 5.84 6.31 26.01
CA LEU A 158 4.72 7.27 26.00
C LEU A 158 4.13 7.49 27.41
N ASP A 159 4.41 6.60 28.36
CA ASP A 159 4.02 6.71 29.77
C ASP A 159 4.77 7.88 30.46
N PHE A 160 6.01 8.11 30.04
CA PHE A 160 6.87 9.18 30.58
C PHE A 160 6.57 10.58 30.02
N MET A 161 5.83 10.68 28.92
CA MET A 161 5.50 11.98 28.30
C MET A 161 4.26 12.64 28.90
N SER A 162 3.65 12.04 29.93
CA SER A 162 2.41 12.54 30.55
C SER A 162 2.65 13.32 31.85
N ASN A 163 3.90 13.48 32.28
CA ASN A 163 4.29 14.25 33.46
C ASN A 163 5.36 15.28 33.08
N ASP A 164 4.93 16.37 32.44
CA ASP A 164 5.59 17.69 32.46
C ASP A 164 4.58 18.76 32.03
#